data_AF-A0A2D7W5R5-F1
#
_entry.id   AF-A0A2D7W5R5-F1
#
_cell.length_a   1.000
_cell.length_b   1.000
_cell.length_c   1.000
_cell.angle_alpha   90.00
_cell.angle_beta   90.00
_cell.angle_gamma   90.00
#
_symmetry.space_group_name_H-M   'P 1'
#
loop_
_entity.id
_entity.type
_entity.pdbx_description
1 polymer ?
#
loop_
_entity_poly.entity_id
_entity_poly.type
_entity_poly.pdbx_seq_one_letter_code
_entity_poly.pdbx_strand_id
1 'polypeptide(L)'
;MGDRKCAFDGCNALEFRTSGYCLRHKDSLPNEKTHNFERERKNGQSYKYDPSLIPKIALGYVPSIIFLLFLTSFSDDAFAGYDIFIYSGMCLLVLLPIYSLYLIRLTWQQFTNQTLTLGIVTFYFLSFIVPFLWLIFFVTFSGSPA
;
A
#
# COMPACT_ATOMS: atom_id res chain seq x y z
N MET A 1 -14.28 28.11 -50.69
CA MET A 1 -15.07 27.72 -49.50
C MET A 1 -15.18 26.21 -49.53
N GLY A 2 -14.99 25.52 -48.40
CA GLY A 2 -14.91 24.05 -48.37
C GLY A 2 -16.30 23.41 -48.37
N ASP A 3 -16.56 22.53 -49.33
CA ASP A 3 -17.85 21.84 -49.50
C ASP A 3 -18.00 20.63 -48.56
N ARG A 4 -17.09 20.46 -47.59
CA ARG A 4 -17.06 19.27 -46.73
C ARG A 4 -17.68 19.58 -45.37
N LYS A 5 -18.42 18.59 -44.86
CA LYS A 5 -19.01 18.63 -43.53
C LYS A 5 -17.94 18.44 -42.45
N CYS A 6 -18.17 19.01 -41.29
CA CYS A 6 -17.37 18.78 -40.09
C CYS A 6 -17.26 17.28 -39.77
N ALA A 7 -16.07 16.80 -39.48
CA ALA A 7 -15.81 15.40 -39.12
C ALA A 7 -16.23 15.01 -37.70
N PHE A 8 -17.07 15.82 -37.04
CA PHE A 8 -17.54 15.54 -35.68
C PHE A 8 -18.93 14.89 -35.76
N ASP A 9 -19.11 13.74 -35.12
CA ASP A 9 -20.35 12.98 -35.19
C ASP A 9 -21.55 13.80 -34.69
N GLY A 10 -22.56 13.94 -35.56
CA GLY A 10 -23.75 14.75 -35.30
C GLY A 10 -23.61 16.25 -35.63
N CYS A 11 -22.48 16.70 -36.17
CA CYS A 11 -22.29 18.10 -36.58
C CYS A 11 -22.52 18.30 -38.08
N ASN A 12 -23.56 19.05 -38.44
CA ASN A 12 -23.87 19.40 -39.84
C ASN A 12 -23.24 20.74 -40.30
N ALA A 13 -22.32 21.32 -39.53
CA ALA A 13 -21.65 22.56 -39.92
C ALA A 13 -20.58 22.31 -40.99
N LEU A 14 -20.33 23.31 -41.84
CA LEU A 14 -19.28 23.26 -42.87
C LEU A 14 -17.88 23.42 -42.25
N GLU A 15 -16.90 22.77 -42.87
CA GLU A 15 -15.50 22.88 -42.47
C GLU A 15 -14.97 24.31 -42.68
N PHE A 16 -14.09 24.76 -41.77
CA PHE A 16 -13.40 26.03 -41.93
C PHE A 16 -11.96 25.80 -42.39
N ARG A 17 -11.61 26.27 -43.59
CA ARG A 17 -10.23 26.29 -44.11
C ARG A 17 -9.49 24.95 -43.95
N THR A 18 -10.09 23.87 -44.48
CA THR A 18 -9.48 22.53 -44.59
C THR A 18 -9.03 21.87 -43.27
N SER A 19 -9.49 22.36 -42.11
CA SER A 19 -9.15 21.78 -40.81
C SER A 19 -9.87 20.46 -40.52
N GLY A 20 -10.84 20.06 -41.36
CA GLY A 20 -11.73 18.92 -41.12
C GLY A 20 -12.81 19.17 -40.06
N TYR A 21 -12.78 20.32 -39.38
CA TYR A 21 -13.72 20.67 -38.30
C TYR A 21 -14.33 22.06 -38.48
N CYS A 22 -15.53 22.28 -37.95
CA CYS A 22 -16.16 23.59 -37.91
C CYS A 22 -15.54 24.46 -36.80
N LEU A 23 -15.78 25.78 -36.86
CA LEU A 23 -15.29 26.72 -35.83
C LEU A 23 -15.71 26.33 -34.40
N ARG A 24 -16.84 25.63 -34.22
CA ARG A 24 -17.32 25.19 -32.91
C ARG A 24 -16.55 24.00 -32.34
N HIS A 25 -15.83 23.25 -33.18
CA HIS A 25 -15.11 22.03 -32.80
C HIS A 25 -13.60 22.12 -33.04
N LYS A 26 -13.10 23.29 -33.47
CA LYS A 26 -11.66 23.53 -33.67
C LYS A 26 -10.84 23.37 -32.38
N ASP A 27 -11.47 23.59 -31.23
CA ASP A 27 -10.81 23.55 -29.92
C ASP A 27 -11.01 22.20 -29.20
N SER A 28 -11.85 21.31 -29.74
CA SER A 28 -12.04 19.93 -29.24
C SER A 28 -11.02 18.97 -29.85
N LEU A 29 -9.74 19.35 -29.84
CA LEU A 29 -8.65 18.39 -30.02
C LEU A 29 -8.79 17.28 -28.97
N PRO A 30 -8.59 16.00 -29.32
CA PRO A 30 -8.97 14.89 -28.46
C PRO A 30 -8.11 14.87 -27.21
N ASN A 31 -8.69 15.36 -26.11
CA ASN A 31 -8.29 15.08 -24.73
C ASN A 31 -8.56 13.60 -24.37
N GLU A 32 -8.31 12.69 -25.32
CA GLU A 32 -8.53 11.26 -25.18
C GLU A 32 -7.23 10.55 -24.76
N LYS A 33 -6.07 11.05 -25.18
CA LYS A 33 -4.78 10.46 -24.78
C LYS A 33 -4.42 10.70 -23.32
N THR A 34 -4.85 11.81 -22.73
CA THR A 34 -4.57 12.13 -21.32
C THR A 34 -5.42 11.27 -20.36
N HIS A 35 -6.67 11.00 -20.74
CA HIS A 35 -7.55 10.14 -19.95
C HIS A 35 -7.14 8.67 -19.97
N ASN A 36 -6.52 8.19 -21.05
CA ASN A 36 -6.09 6.79 -21.15
C ASN A 36 -4.84 6.52 -20.29
N PHE A 37 -3.95 7.49 -20.09
CA PHE A 37 -2.79 7.32 -19.20
C PHE A 37 -3.21 7.26 -17.70
N GLU A 38 -4.20 8.04 -17.29
CA GLU A 38 -4.79 7.93 -15.95
C GLU A 38 -5.63 6.67 -15.76
N ARG A 39 -6.29 6.20 -16.83
CA ARG A 39 -7.12 4.98 -16.79
C ARG A 39 -6.27 3.71 -16.77
N GLU A 40 -5.14 3.65 -17.48
CA GLU A 40 -4.20 2.52 -17.40
C GLU A 40 -3.49 2.43 -16.04
N ARG A 41 -3.15 3.57 -15.41
CA ARG A 41 -2.60 3.57 -14.04
C ARG A 41 -3.61 3.06 -13.00
N LYS A 42 -4.91 3.13 -13.27
CA LYS A 42 -5.98 2.58 -12.41
C LYS A 42 -6.32 1.13 -12.72
N ASN A 43 -5.95 0.60 -13.89
CA ASN A 43 -6.36 -0.75 -14.33
C ASN A 43 -5.28 -1.82 -14.13
N GLY A 44 -4.03 -1.41 -13.82
CA GLY A 44 -3.01 -2.30 -13.28
C GLY A 44 -3.13 -2.40 -11.76
N GLN A 45 -3.78 -3.45 -11.27
CA GLN A 45 -3.91 -3.81 -9.84
C GLN A 45 -4.86 -2.94 -8.98
N SER A 46 -6.16 -3.03 -9.25
CA SER A 46 -7.13 -2.85 -8.15
C SER A 46 -7.15 -4.13 -7.28
N TYR A 47 -6.05 -4.43 -6.61
CA TYR A 47 -6.11 -5.28 -5.42
C TYR A 47 -6.95 -4.49 -4.42
N LYS A 48 -8.15 -4.99 -4.10
CA LYS A 48 -9.04 -4.38 -3.11
C LYS A 48 -8.32 -4.49 -1.76
N TYR A 49 -7.50 -3.49 -1.47
CA TYR A 49 -6.61 -3.47 -0.34
C TYR A 49 -7.46 -3.17 0.90
N ASP A 50 -7.83 -4.22 1.62
CA ASP A 50 -8.51 -4.07 2.90
C ASP A 50 -7.50 -3.51 3.90
N PRO A 51 -7.71 -2.29 4.44
CA PRO A 51 -6.75 -1.63 5.34
C PRO A 51 -6.48 -2.43 6.64
N SER A 52 -7.31 -3.45 6.92
CA SER A 52 -7.19 -4.33 8.07
C SER A 52 -6.24 -5.52 7.86
N LEU A 53 -5.76 -5.79 6.64
CA LEU A 53 -4.88 -6.92 6.36
C LEU A 53 -3.47 -6.72 6.90
N ILE A 54 -2.89 -5.53 6.76
CA ILE A 54 -1.53 -5.25 7.27
C ILE A 54 -1.45 -5.42 8.80
N PRO A 55 -2.39 -4.87 9.59
CA PRO A 55 -2.35 -5.08 11.04
C PRO A 55 -2.53 -6.54 11.45
N LYS A 56 -3.28 -7.36 10.69
CA LYS A 56 -3.38 -8.80 10.91
C LYS A 56 -2.06 -9.52 10.64
N ILE A 57 -1.36 -9.15 9.57
CA ILE A 57 -0.03 -9.71 9.25
C ILE A 57 0.97 -9.37 10.34
N ALA A 58 1.00 -8.12 10.81
CA ALA A 58 1.86 -7.70 11.92
C ALA A 58 1.57 -8.48 13.21
N LEU A 59 0.30 -8.82 13.47
CA LEU A 59 -0.10 -9.63 14.63
C LEU A 59 0.35 -11.09 14.51
N GLY A 60 0.39 -11.64 13.30
CA GLY A 60 0.86 -12.99 13.01
C GLY A 60 2.39 -13.14 13.02
N TYR A 61 3.14 -12.03 12.92
CA TYR A 61 4.60 -12.05 12.87
C TYR A 61 5.22 -12.72 14.10
N VAL A 62 4.89 -12.25 15.31
CA VAL A 62 5.52 -12.73 16.55
C VAL A 62 5.26 -14.22 16.79
N PRO A 63 4.01 -14.72 16.70
CA PRO A 63 3.74 -16.16 16.76
C PRO A 63 4.49 -16.96 15.70
N SER A 64 4.66 -16.42 14.49
CA SER A 64 5.42 -17.07 13.43
C SER A 64 6.91 -17.21 13.78
N ILE A 65 7.53 -16.18 14.37
CA ILE A 65 8.93 -16.24 14.80
C ILE A 65 9.11 -17.22 15.96
N ILE A 66 8.21 -17.21 16.94
CA ILE A 66 8.22 -18.17 18.05
C ILE A 66 8.10 -19.61 17.53
N PHE A 67 7.22 -19.83 16.56
CA PHE A 67 7.08 -21.13 15.92
C PHE A 67 8.35 -21.55 15.15
N LEU A 68 9.00 -20.63 14.43
CA LEU A 68 10.28 -20.91 13.77
C LEU A 68 11.39 -21.22 14.76
N LEU A 69 11.49 -20.48 15.87
CA LEU A 69 12.42 -20.75 16.96
C LEU A 69 12.20 -22.15 17.56
N PHE A 70 10.93 -22.51 17.76
CA PHE A 70 10.55 -23.84 18.21
C PHE A 70 10.95 -24.92 17.20
N LEU A 71 10.75 -24.72 15.90
CA LEU A 71 11.20 -25.68 14.88
C LEU A 71 12.72 -25.83 14.88
N THR A 72 13.46 -24.72 15.02
CA THR A 72 14.93 -24.79 15.09
C THR A 72 15.47 -25.48 16.33
N SER A 73 14.68 -25.61 17.40
CA SER A 73 15.10 -26.39 18.57
C SER A 73 15.23 -27.90 18.30
N PHE A 74 14.66 -28.38 17.19
CA PHE A 74 14.85 -29.76 16.71
C PHE A 74 16.01 -29.88 15.71
N SER A 75 16.70 -28.78 15.39
CA SER A 75 17.88 -28.79 14.53
C SER A 75 19.11 -29.21 15.32
N ASP A 76 20.05 -29.87 14.64
CA ASP A 76 21.37 -30.18 15.19
C ASP A 76 22.30 -28.94 15.24
N ASP A 77 21.89 -27.85 14.58
CA ASP A 77 22.63 -26.59 14.53
C ASP A 77 22.42 -25.74 15.79
N ALA A 78 23.43 -25.68 16.66
CA ALA A 78 23.39 -24.95 17.93
C ALA A 78 23.09 -23.44 17.80
N PHE A 79 23.33 -22.83 16.63
CA PHE A 79 23.16 -21.39 16.40
C PHE A 79 21.94 -21.02 15.56
N ALA A 80 21.24 -21.98 14.95
CA ALA A 80 20.17 -21.69 14.00
C ALA A 80 19.02 -20.85 14.60
N GLY A 81 18.64 -21.14 15.85
CA GLY A 81 17.62 -20.35 16.56
C GLY A 81 18.10 -18.93 16.89
N TYR A 82 19.37 -18.78 17.28
CA TYR A 82 19.97 -17.48 17.57
C TYR A 82 20.05 -16.60 16.31
N ASP A 83 20.43 -17.16 15.17
CA ASP A 83 20.47 -16.42 13.91
C ASP A 83 19.08 -15.90 13.51
N ILE A 84 18.04 -16.75 13.57
CA ILE A 84 16.65 -16.34 13.31
C ILE A 84 16.23 -15.20 14.25
N PHE A 85 16.59 -15.30 15.53
CA PHE A 85 16.31 -14.27 16.52
C PHE A 85 16.98 -12.94 16.16
N ILE A 86 18.26 -12.95 15.79
CA ILE A 86 19.00 -11.75 15.40
C ILE A 86 18.43 -11.12 14.14
N TYR A 87 18.22 -11.89 13.08
CA TYR A 87 17.65 -11.36 11.83
C TYR A 87 16.23 -10.84 12.02
N SER A 88 15.42 -11.50 12.85
CA SER A 88 14.08 -11.04 13.23
C SER A 88 14.14 -9.66 13.91
N GLY A 89 14.98 -9.50 14.92
CA GLY A 89 15.14 -8.24 15.64
C GLY A 89 15.66 -7.10 14.76
N MET A 90 16.67 -7.37 13.94
CA MET A 90 17.24 -6.40 13.01
C MET A 90 16.21 -5.92 11.96
N CYS A 91 15.40 -6.84 11.45
CA CYS A 91 14.31 -6.50 10.53
C CYS A 91 13.26 -5.61 11.21
N LEU A 92 12.93 -5.91 12.48
CA LEU A 92 11.98 -5.11 13.26
C LEU A 92 12.45 -3.68 13.52
N LEU A 93 13.75 -3.47 13.77
CA LEU A 93 14.30 -2.14 14.00
C LEU A 93 14.03 -1.18 12.83
N VAL A 94 14.02 -1.71 11.59
CA VAL A 94 13.73 -0.92 10.38
C VAL A 94 12.23 -0.89 10.07
N LEU A 95 11.52 -2.00 10.24
CA LEU A 95 10.10 -2.09 9.91
C LEU A 95 9.21 -1.34 10.90
N LEU A 96 9.52 -1.32 12.18
CA LEU A 96 8.70 -0.70 13.22
C LEU A 96 8.52 0.81 13.05
N PRO A 97 9.55 1.63 12.74
CA PRO A 97 9.35 3.05 12.45
C PRO A 97 8.58 3.28 11.14
N ILE A 98 8.76 2.43 10.12
CA ILE A 98 7.98 2.52 8.88
C ILE A 98 6.50 2.20 9.17
N TYR A 99 6.25 1.18 9.99
CA TYR A 99 4.93 0.72 10.38
C TYR A 99 4.20 1.75 11.25
N SER A 100 4.89 2.41 12.19
CA SER A 100 4.29 3.47 13.00
C SER A 100 3.83 4.66 12.14
N LEU A 101 4.64 5.10 11.18
CA LEU A 101 4.25 6.14 10.22
C LEU A 101 3.05 5.71 9.36
N TYR A 102 3.02 4.44 8.96
CA TYR A 102 1.89 3.86 8.24
C TYR A 102 0.60 3.88 9.07
N LEU A 103 0.65 3.45 10.33
CA LEU A 103 -0.50 3.46 11.24
C LEU A 103 -0.99 4.89 11.51
N ILE A 104 -0.09 5.86 11.69
CA ILE A 104 -0.45 7.27 11.86
C ILE A 104 -1.19 7.80 10.62
N ARG A 105 -0.71 7.48 9.41
CA ARG A 105 -1.40 7.87 8.18
C ARG A 105 -2.78 7.21 8.08
N LEU A 106 -2.88 5.94 8.45
CA LEU A 106 -4.13 5.19 8.40
C LEU A 106 -5.17 5.72 9.41
N THR A 107 -4.75 6.03 10.63
CA THR A 107 -5.62 6.63 11.65
C THR A 107 -6.05 8.03 11.25
N TRP A 108 -5.16 8.84 10.66
CA TRP A 108 -5.50 10.16 10.12
C TRP A 108 -6.56 10.09 9.04
N GLN A 109 -6.43 9.14 8.10
CA GLN A 109 -7.43 8.93 7.03
C GLN A 109 -8.80 8.55 7.63
N GLN A 110 -8.83 7.65 8.61
CA GLN A 110 -10.10 7.26 9.24
C GLN A 110 -10.72 8.35 10.09
N PHE A 111 -9.90 9.19 10.75
CA PHE A 111 -10.37 10.38 11.46
C PHE A 111 -11.03 11.36 10.50
N THR A 112 -10.39 11.61 9.34
CA THR A 112 -10.93 12.48 8.29
C THR A 112 -12.26 11.96 7.75
N ASN A 113 -12.43 10.64 7.67
CA ASN A 113 -13.65 9.99 7.19
C ASN A 113 -14.73 9.78 8.27
N GLN A 114 -14.50 10.21 9.52
CA GLN A 114 -15.41 10.04 10.67
C GLN A 114 -15.84 8.59 10.97
N THR A 115 -15.12 7.58 10.46
CA THR A 115 -15.41 6.15 10.70
C THR A 115 -14.62 5.58 11.89
N LEU A 116 -14.08 6.44 12.74
CA LEU A 116 -13.10 6.08 13.76
C LEU A 116 -13.81 5.45 14.97
N THR A 117 -13.90 4.11 14.94
CA THR A 117 -14.42 3.34 16.08
C THR A 117 -13.28 3.02 17.05
N LEU A 118 -13.57 3.05 18.36
CA LEU A 118 -12.60 2.69 19.39
C LEU A 118 -12.01 1.29 19.18
N GLY A 119 -12.81 0.34 18.70
CA GLY A 119 -12.36 -1.03 18.42
C GLY A 119 -11.24 -1.09 17.37
N ILE A 120 -11.32 -0.28 16.31
CA ILE A 120 -10.29 -0.24 15.27
C ILE A 120 -8.99 0.35 15.81
N VAL A 121 -9.07 1.41 16.60
CA VAL A 121 -7.91 2.04 17.24
C VAL A 121 -7.23 1.05 18.19
N THR A 122 -8.00 0.39 19.05
CA THR A 122 -7.48 -0.64 19.96
C THR A 122 -6.80 -1.76 19.20
N PHE A 123 -7.37 -2.21 18.07
CA PHE A 123 -6.77 -3.24 17.24
C PHE A 123 -5.42 -2.80 16.64
N TYR A 124 -5.30 -1.56 16.16
CA TYR A 124 -4.03 -1.02 15.64
C TYR A 124 -2.97 -0.88 16.73
N PHE A 125 -3.36 -0.40 17.92
CA PHE A 125 -2.46 -0.35 19.08
C PHE A 125 -1.98 -1.74 19.49
N LEU A 126 -2.87 -2.72 19.58
CA LEU A 126 -2.52 -4.09 19.93
C LEU A 126 -1.55 -4.70 18.89
N SER A 127 -1.83 -4.47 17.60
CA SER A 127 -0.97 -4.88 16.49
C SER A 127 0.43 -4.24 16.52
N PHE A 128 0.57 -3.05 17.11
CA PHE A 128 1.86 -2.38 17.28
C PHE A 128 2.60 -2.84 18.55
N ILE A 129 1.88 -3.02 19.66
CA ILE A 129 2.45 -3.42 20.95
C ILE A 129 3.13 -4.79 20.85
N VAL A 130 2.54 -5.73 20.12
CA VAL A 130 3.08 -7.09 20.00
C VAL A 130 4.50 -7.10 19.37
N PRO A 131 4.74 -6.53 18.18
CA PRO A 131 6.09 -6.33 17.64
C PRO A 131 6.98 -5.48 18.56
N PHE A 132 6.45 -4.43 19.19
CA PHE A 132 7.24 -3.58 20.07
C PHE A 132 7.81 -4.33 21.29
N LEU A 133 7.00 -5.19 21.92
CA LEU A 133 7.45 -6.05 23.01
C LEU A 133 8.50 -7.05 22.54
N TRP A 134 8.37 -7.59 21.32
CA TRP A 134 9.40 -8.45 20.73
C TRP A 134 10.72 -7.71 20.51
N LEU A 135 10.68 -6.45 20.09
CA LEU A 135 11.86 -5.60 19.95
C LEU A 135 12.54 -5.37 21.31
N ILE A 136 11.77 -5.06 22.36
CA ILE A 136 12.31 -4.93 23.72
C ILE A 136 13.01 -6.22 24.13
N PHE A 137 12.35 -7.36 23.93
CA PHE A 137 12.93 -8.68 24.21
C PHE A 137 14.24 -8.89 23.44
N PHE A 138 14.26 -8.58 22.15
CA PHE A 138 15.47 -8.60 21.32
C PHE A 138 16.60 -7.75 21.90
N VAL A 139 16.35 -6.49 22.24
CA VAL A 139 17.37 -5.60 22.80
C VAL A 139 17.88 -6.11 24.16
N THR A 140 17.01 -6.70 24.98
CA THR A 140 17.41 -7.25 26.29
C THR A 140 18.21 -8.56 26.20
N PHE A 141 17.94 -9.43 25.22
CA PHE A 141 18.52 -10.78 25.13
C PHE A 141 19.53 -10.96 23.98
N SER A 142 19.78 -9.93 23.16
CA SER A 142 20.74 -9.98 22.04
C SER A 142 22.22 -10.20 22.46
N GLY A 143 22.54 -10.07 23.74
CA GLY A 143 23.92 -10.02 24.26
C GLY A 143 24.65 -11.35 24.47
N SER A 144 24.02 -12.52 24.34
CA SER A 144 24.75 -13.80 24.48
C SER A 144 24.06 -14.96 23.75
N PRO A 145 24.76 -15.70 22.87
CA PRO A 145 24.35 -17.03 22.44
C PRO A 145 24.64 -17.99 23.61
N ALA A 146 23.64 -18.27 24.44
CA ALA A 146 23.75 -19.28 25.51
C ALA A 146 23.17 -20.61 25.02
#